data_AF-A0A1X0S074-F1
#
_entry.id   AF-A0A1X0S074-F1
#
_cell.length_a   1.000
_cell.length_b   1.000
_cell.length_c   1.000
_cell.angle_alpha   90.00
_cell.angle_beta   90.00
_cell.angle_gamma   90.00
#
_symmetry.space_group_name_H-M   'P 1'
#
loop_
_entity.id
_entity.type
_entity.pdbx_description
1 polymer ?
#
loop_
_entity_poly.entity_id
_entity_poly.type
_entity_poly.pdbx_seq_one_letter_code
_entity_poly.pdbx_strand_id
1 'polypeptide(L)'
;MQPLLSKCEEHSLSLGYRWNPKKCVIVDPNPTRQKYYLYNSELPNEDYFPYLGVPIKSGGIIDKSALLQQNINKALGTMRQLVTLGFLIDNHRSKLQEKHTKLLFHCRNDLIVDPILRISMTRSEWSRCVRWRLGWLHLGKPQACSFHPNELFSRQHSFSCLDMHNRLQMPKSIDDPLSYLLNLLPPTFHTRKGFSFLLSLRSDPSNTA
;
A
#
# COMPACT_ATOMS: atom_id res chain seq x y z
N MET A 1 -10.56 -19.43 36.99
CA MET A 1 -10.53 -18.99 35.57
C MET A 1 -11.53 -19.74 34.69
N GLN A 2 -11.67 -21.07 34.81
CA GLN A 2 -12.60 -21.86 33.98
C GLN A 2 -14.06 -21.34 33.92
N PRO A 3 -14.71 -20.93 35.04
CA PRO A 3 -16.08 -20.40 34.99
C PRO A 3 -16.21 -19.11 34.17
N LEU A 4 -15.15 -18.30 34.08
CA LEU A 4 -15.13 -17.10 33.26
C LEU A 4 -15.10 -17.46 31.77
N LEU A 5 -14.30 -18.47 31.40
CA LEU A 5 -14.23 -18.96 30.02
C LEU A 5 -15.59 -19.52 29.56
N SER A 6 -16.30 -20.24 30.42
CA SER A 6 -17.65 -20.73 30.12
C SER A 6 -18.63 -19.59 29.83
N LYS A 7 -18.61 -18.50 30.62
CA LYS A 7 -19.43 -17.31 30.34
C LYS A 7 -19.04 -16.62 29.02
N CYS A 8 -17.75 -16.53 28.72
CA CYS A 8 -17.27 -15.97 27.46
C CYS A 8 -17.70 -16.81 26.25
N GLU A 9 -17.74 -18.14 26.41
CA GLU A 9 -18.25 -19.08 25.42
C GLU A 9 -19.75 -18.88 25.19
N GLU A 10 -20.57 -18.91 26.24
CA GLU A 10 -22.02 -18.64 26.16
C GLU A 10 -22.32 -17.29 25.49
N HIS A 11 -21.61 -16.23 25.90
CA HIS A 11 -21.77 -14.89 25.33
C HIS A 11 -21.38 -14.82 23.85
N SER A 12 -20.32 -15.52 23.44
CA SER A 12 -19.92 -15.55 22.04
C SER A 12 -20.97 -16.26 21.17
N LEU A 13 -21.51 -17.39 21.67
CA LEU A 13 -22.54 -18.15 20.99
C LEU A 13 -23.85 -17.36 20.87
N SER A 14 -24.25 -16.63 21.91
CA SER A 14 -25.47 -15.82 21.88
C SER A 14 -25.39 -14.66 20.88
N LEU A 15 -24.19 -14.10 20.66
CA LEU A 15 -23.95 -13.02 19.69
C LEU A 15 -23.55 -13.51 18.30
N GLY A 16 -23.46 -14.82 18.08
CA GLY A 16 -23.18 -15.41 16.77
C GLY A 16 -21.72 -15.29 16.30
N TYR A 17 -20.76 -15.06 17.20
CA TYR A 17 -19.33 -15.11 16.88
C TYR A 17 -18.62 -16.22 17.64
N ARG A 18 -17.43 -16.63 17.18
CA ARG A 18 -16.62 -17.65 17.87
C ARG A 18 -15.19 -17.17 18.03
N TRP A 19 -14.69 -17.29 19.26
CA TRP A 19 -13.26 -17.20 19.56
C TRP A 19 -12.51 -18.33 18.86
N ASN A 20 -11.25 -18.10 18.47
CA ASN A 20 -10.38 -19.14 17.90
C ASN A 20 -9.43 -19.65 19.00
N PRO A 21 -9.60 -20.87 19.54
CA PRO A 21 -8.77 -21.39 20.62
C PRO A 21 -7.28 -21.41 20.29
N LYS A 22 -6.90 -21.61 19.01
CA LYS A 22 -5.49 -21.61 18.56
C LYS A 22 -4.82 -20.23 18.63
N LYS A 23 -5.60 -19.16 18.77
CA LYS A 23 -5.12 -17.78 18.95
C LYS A 23 -5.34 -17.27 20.38
N CYS A 24 -5.90 -18.10 21.25
CA CYS A 24 -6.13 -17.78 22.65
C CYS A 24 -5.04 -18.43 23.49
N VAL A 25 -4.73 -17.79 24.62
CA VAL A 25 -3.69 -18.24 25.55
C VAL A 25 -4.10 -17.88 26.95
N ILE A 26 -3.67 -18.68 27.92
CA ILE A 26 -3.80 -18.36 29.34
C ILE A 26 -2.47 -17.81 29.84
N VAL A 27 -2.51 -16.62 30.44
CA VAL A 27 -1.37 -16.02 31.12
C VAL A 27 -1.61 -16.10 32.62
N ASP A 28 -1.08 -17.16 33.24
CA ASP A 28 -1.26 -17.46 34.67
C ASP A 28 0.03 -17.14 35.43
N PRO A 29 0.01 -16.31 36.50
CA PRO A 29 1.24 -15.99 37.24
C PRO A 29 1.77 -17.18 38.05
N ASN A 30 0.93 -18.20 38.26
CA ASN A 30 1.32 -19.43 38.94
C ASN A 30 0.79 -20.59 38.09
N PRO A 31 1.62 -21.16 37.19
CA PRO A 31 1.21 -22.27 36.33
C PRO A 31 0.99 -23.51 37.20
N THR A 32 -0.13 -23.52 37.90
CA THR A 32 -0.71 -24.72 38.47
C THR A 32 -0.92 -25.68 37.31
N ARG A 33 -0.89 -27.00 37.58
CA ARG A 33 -1.24 -28.04 36.60
C ARG A 33 -2.69 -27.94 36.06
N GLN A 34 -3.39 -26.84 36.37
CA GLN A 34 -4.75 -26.56 35.97
C GLN A 34 -4.79 -26.28 34.47
N LYS A 35 -5.46 -27.16 33.73
CA LYS A 35 -5.73 -26.98 32.31
C LYS A 35 -7.02 -26.19 32.13
N TYR A 36 -7.03 -25.34 31.11
CA TYR A 36 -8.17 -24.50 30.78
C TYR A 36 -8.67 -24.82 29.38
N TYR A 37 -9.98 -24.75 29.20
CA TYR A 37 -10.63 -25.17 27.96
C TYR A 37 -11.60 -24.10 27.46
N LEU A 38 -11.65 -23.95 26.13
CA LEU A 38 -12.61 -23.12 25.40
C LEU A 38 -13.18 -23.93 24.23
N TYR A 39 -14.51 -24.14 24.18
CA TYR A 39 -15.16 -25.08 23.25
C TYR A 39 -14.53 -26.48 23.27
N ASN A 40 -14.23 -27.01 24.46
CA ASN A 40 -13.54 -28.29 24.65
C ASN A 40 -12.12 -28.36 24.05
N SER A 41 -11.53 -27.24 23.63
CA SER A 41 -10.14 -27.16 23.18
C SER A 41 -9.26 -26.66 24.32
N GLU A 42 -8.19 -27.39 24.63
CA GLU A 42 -7.20 -26.98 25.64
C GLU A 42 -6.45 -25.72 25.16
N LEU A 43 -6.37 -24.72 26.04
CA LEU A 43 -5.62 -23.49 25.76
C LEU A 43 -4.19 -23.63 26.29
N PRO A 44 -3.18 -23.20 25.50
CA PRO A 44 -1.80 -23.16 25.98
C PRO A 44 -1.65 -22.17 27.13
N ASN A 45 -0.74 -22.49 28.06
CA ASN A 45 -0.30 -21.57 29.10
C ASN A 45 1.01 -20.92 28.65
N GLU A 46 1.08 -19.59 28.65
CA GLU A 46 2.26 -18.84 28.26
C GLU A 46 2.54 -17.74 29.28
N ASP A 47 3.80 -17.31 29.34
CA ASP A 47 4.25 -16.26 30.27
C ASP A 47 3.73 -14.87 29.89
N TYR A 48 3.36 -14.67 28.62
CA TYR A 48 2.86 -13.39 28.12
C TYR A 48 1.92 -13.57 26.93
N PHE A 49 1.09 -12.55 26.70
CA PHE A 49 0.22 -12.43 25.53
C PHE A 49 0.57 -11.15 24.76
N PRO A 50 0.94 -11.23 23.46
CA PRO A 50 1.17 -10.05 22.65
C PRO A 50 -0.15 -9.41 22.21
N TYR A 51 -0.45 -8.20 22.69
CA TYR A 51 -1.62 -7.43 22.27
C TYR A 51 -1.17 -6.17 21.52
N LEU A 52 -1.56 -6.04 20.26
CA LEU A 52 -1.15 -4.91 19.39
C LEU A 52 0.37 -4.68 19.35
N GLY A 53 1.16 -5.74 19.50
CA GLY A 53 2.63 -5.65 19.53
C GLY A 53 3.23 -5.26 20.88
N VAL A 54 2.42 -5.24 21.95
CA VAL A 54 2.87 -5.05 23.33
C VAL A 54 2.75 -6.38 24.10
N PRO A 55 3.85 -6.92 24.64
CA PRO A 55 3.81 -8.13 25.46
C PRO A 55 3.22 -7.83 26.84
N ILE A 56 2.09 -8.45 27.15
CA ILE A 56 1.37 -8.30 28.42
C ILE A 56 1.53 -9.58 29.24
N LYS A 57 2.11 -9.47 30.44
CA LYS A 57 2.24 -10.54 31.44
C LYS A 57 0.98 -10.64 32.29
N SER A 58 0.97 -11.65 33.15
CA SER A 58 -0.05 -11.79 34.18
C SER A 58 -0.22 -10.50 34.99
N GLY A 59 -1.47 -10.24 35.41
CA GLY A 59 -1.84 -9.01 36.11
C GLY A 59 -1.90 -7.76 35.21
N GLY A 60 -1.79 -7.91 33.88
CA GLY A 60 -1.83 -6.78 32.95
C GLY A 60 -0.53 -5.98 32.90
N ILE A 61 0.56 -6.51 33.43
CA ILE A 61 1.85 -5.83 33.50
C ILE A 61 2.55 -5.93 32.14
N ILE A 62 3.02 -4.80 31.60
CA ILE A 62 3.78 -4.80 30.35
C ILE A 62 5.19 -5.34 30.59
N ASP A 63 5.61 -6.29 29.75
CA ASP A 63 6.98 -6.79 29.78
C ASP A 63 7.94 -5.80 29.10
N LYS A 64 8.48 -4.86 29.87
CA LYS A 64 9.32 -3.76 29.37
C LYS A 64 10.56 -4.26 28.63
N SER A 65 11.21 -5.33 29.12
CA SER A 65 12.43 -5.87 28.50
C SER A 65 12.11 -6.53 27.16
N ALA A 66 11.07 -7.36 27.10
CA ALA A 66 10.62 -7.98 25.85
C ALA A 66 10.16 -6.93 24.83
N LEU A 67 9.44 -5.88 25.26
CA LEU A 67 9.02 -4.78 24.40
C LEU A 67 10.22 -4.03 23.81
N LEU A 68 11.21 -3.70 24.65
CA LEU A 68 12.44 -3.03 24.20
C LEU A 68 13.19 -3.88 23.17
N GLN A 69 13.35 -5.17 23.44
CA GLN A 69 14.01 -6.10 22.52
C GLN A 69 13.26 -6.24 21.20
N GLN A 70 11.92 -6.33 21.22
CA GLN A 70 11.11 -6.36 19.99
C GLN A 70 11.29 -5.09 19.16
N ASN A 71 11.33 -3.91 19.80
CA ASN A 71 11.53 -2.65 19.09
C ASN A 71 12.93 -2.55 18.47
N ILE A 72 13.96 -2.98 19.19
CA ILE A 72 15.33 -3.07 18.67
C ILE A 72 15.38 -3.99 17.44
N ASN A 73 14.80 -5.19 17.53
CA ASN A 73 14.78 -6.15 16.43
C ASN A 73 14.02 -5.64 15.20
N LYS A 74 12.88 -4.97 15.39
CA LYS A 74 12.12 -4.33 14.30
C LYS A 74 12.94 -3.22 13.62
N ALA A 75 13.60 -2.37 14.42
CA ALA A 75 14.46 -1.31 13.89
C ALA A 75 15.65 -1.89 13.11
N LEU A 76 16.34 -2.89 13.65
CA LEU A 76 17.43 -3.59 12.98
C LEU A 76 16.97 -4.27 11.68
N GLY A 77 15.81 -4.93 11.69
CA GLY A 77 15.24 -5.55 10.50
C GLY A 77 14.96 -4.53 9.39
N THR A 78 14.39 -3.39 9.76
CA THR A 78 14.14 -2.27 8.83
C THR A 78 15.45 -1.70 8.29
N MET A 79 16.45 -1.49 9.15
CA MET A 79 17.77 -1.01 8.72
C MET A 79 18.46 -1.99 7.76
N ARG A 80 18.40 -3.29 8.02
CA ARG A 80 18.94 -4.31 7.10
C ARG A 80 18.27 -4.27 5.74
N GLN A 81 16.93 -4.13 5.69
CA GLN A 81 16.20 -3.98 4.43
C GLN A 81 16.62 -2.72 3.67
N LEU A 82 16.81 -1.59 4.36
CA LEU A 82 17.27 -0.35 3.75
C LEU A 82 18.71 -0.49 3.20
N VAL A 83 19.60 -1.17 3.92
CA VAL A 83 20.96 -1.47 3.46
C VAL A 83 20.94 -2.36 2.21
N THR A 84 20.12 -3.42 2.20
CA THR A 84 19.96 -4.28 1.02
C THR A 84 19.41 -3.51 -0.18
N LEU A 85 18.44 -2.63 0.02
CA LEU A 85 17.92 -1.76 -1.04
C LEU A 85 19.01 -0.81 -1.56
N GLY A 86 19.81 -0.22 -0.67
CA GLY A 86 20.98 0.58 -1.06
C GLY A 86 21.94 -0.21 -1.95
N PHE A 87 22.32 -1.42 -1.53
CA PHE A 87 23.20 -2.30 -2.31
C PHE A 87 22.62 -2.68 -3.68
N LEU A 88 21.31 -2.94 -3.77
CA LEU A 88 20.64 -3.23 -5.04
C LEU A 88 20.63 -2.01 -5.97
N ILE A 89 20.43 -0.81 -5.43
CA ILE A 89 20.52 0.45 -6.17
C ILE A 89 21.94 0.66 -6.71
N ASP A 90 22.97 0.42 -5.89
CA ASP A 90 24.37 0.56 -6.28
C ASP A 90 24.78 -0.47 -7.33
N ASN A 91 24.36 -1.73 -7.17
CA ASN A 91 24.60 -2.79 -8.15
C ASN A 91 23.89 -2.52 -9.49
N HIS A 92 22.64 -2.04 -9.44
CA HIS A 92 21.92 -1.60 -10.64
C HIS A 92 22.64 -0.42 -11.32
N ARG A 93 23.15 0.55 -10.55
CA ARG A 93 23.94 1.68 -11.06
C ARG A 93 25.23 1.21 -11.74
N SER A 94 25.94 0.24 -11.18
CA SER A 94 27.13 -0.35 -11.81
C SER A 94 26.80 -1.08 -13.12
N LYS A 95 25.69 -1.84 -13.16
CA LYS A 95 25.25 -2.54 -14.38
C LYS A 95 24.77 -1.62 -15.49
N LEU A 96 24.32 -0.40 -15.17
CA LEU A 96 23.98 0.61 -16.19
C LEU A 96 25.22 1.19 -16.88
N GLN A 97 26.40 1.15 -16.24
CA GLN A 97 27.65 1.62 -16.84
C GLN A 97 28.28 0.60 -17.80
N GLU A 98 27.97 -0.70 -17.67
CA GLU A 98 28.38 -1.75 -18.61
C GLU A 98 27.50 -1.75 -19.88
N LYS A 99 27.82 -0.81 -20.78
CA LYS A 99 27.72 -0.84 -22.26
C LYS A 99 26.68 -1.74 -22.99
N HIS A 100 25.47 -2.06 -22.49
CA HIS A 100 24.50 -2.83 -23.31
C HIS A 100 23.01 -2.54 -23.10
N THR A 101 22.61 -1.32 -22.73
CA THR A 101 21.21 -1.07 -22.33
C THR A 101 20.53 0.05 -23.12
N LYS A 102 20.55 -0.05 -24.46
CA LYS A 102 19.59 0.69 -25.30
C LYS A 102 18.13 0.42 -24.90
N LEU A 103 17.83 -0.75 -24.33
CA LEU A 103 16.48 -1.11 -23.87
C LEU A 103 16.07 -0.47 -22.52
N LEU A 104 17.00 -0.27 -21.57
CA LEU A 104 16.67 0.35 -20.27
C LEU A 104 16.65 1.87 -20.34
N PHE A 105 17.37 2.48 -21.29
CA PHE A 105 17.35 3.93 -21.51
C PHE A 105 15.94 4.44 -21.88
N HIS A 106 15.18 3.64 -22.64
CA HIS A 106 13.76 3.94 -22.93
C HIS A 106 12.85 3.85 -21.70
N CYS A 107 13.30 3.19 -20.62
CA CYS A 107 12.53 3.02 -19.40
C CYS A 107 12.84 4.03 -18.30
N ARG A 108 13.95 4.81 -18.35
CA ARG A 108 14.23 6.02 -17.53
C ARG A 108 15.63 6.61 -17.81
N ASN A 109 15.72 7.93 -17.92
CA ASN A 109 17.00 8.66 -17.95
C ASN A 109 17.60 8.94 -16.56
N ASP A 110 16.81 8.83 -15.47
CA ASP A 110 17.29 9.10 -14.11
C ASP A 110 16.77 8.07 -13.07
N LEU A 111 17.64 7.72 -12.09
CA LEU A 111 17.38 6.80 -10.97
C LEU A 111 16.55 7.46 -9.86
N ILE A 112 15.41 8.06 -10.20
CA ILE A 112 14.48 8.68 -9.24
C ILE A 112 13.26 7.76 -9.05
N VAL A 113 12.74 7.70 -7.83
CA VAL A 113 11.44 7.07 -7.54
C VAL A 113 10.39 7.70 -8.47
N ASP A 114 9.73 6.88 -9.29
CA ASP A 114 8.78 7.38 -10.30
C ASP A 114 7.80 8.37 -9.65
N PRO A 115 7.63 9.57 -10.22
CA PRO A 115 6.74 10.57 -9.64
C PRO A 115 5.32 10.04 -9.39
N ILE A 116 4.87 9.02 -10.14
CA ILE A 116 3.59 8.33 -9.96
C ILE A 116 3.42 7.69 -8.58
N LEU A 117 4.52 7.29 -7.93
CA LEU A 117 4.55 6.73 -6.58
C LEU A 117 4.44 7.79 -5.49
N ARG A 118 4.61 9.06 -5.86
CA ARG A 118 4.62 10.21 -4.93
C ARG A 118 3.34 11.04 -4.99
N ILE A 119 2.49 10.84 -6.00
CA ILE A 119 1.18 11.50 -6.08
C ILE A 119 0.24 10.90 -5.03
N SER A 120 -0.44 11.76 -4.26
CA SER A 120 -1.54 11.33 -3.40
C SER A 120 -2.76 11.00 -4.27
N MET A 121 -3.02 9.71 -4.47
CA MET A 121 -4.18 9.21 -5.19
C MET A 121 -4.75 7.97 -4.48
N THR A 122 -5.97 7.57 -4.82
CA THR A 122 -6.56 6.35 -4.28
C THR A 122 -5.77 5.12 -4.77
N ARG A 123 -5.85 4.00 -4.03
CA ARG A 123 -5.18 2.74 -4.41
C ARG A 123 -5.58 2.26 -5.81
N SER A 124 -6.82 2.52 -6.22
CA SER A 124 -7.35 2.17 -7.54
C SER A 124 -6.69 2.98 -8.65
N GLU A 125 -6.62 4.31 -8.48
CA GLU A 125 -5.96 5.22 -9.41
C GLU A 125 -4.47 4.90 -9.53
N TRP A 126 -3.82 4.61 -8.40
CA TRP A 126 -2.40 4.24 -8.36
C TRP A 126 -2.14 2.98 -9.15
N SER A 127 -2.97 1.94 -8.98
CA SER A 127 -2.81 0.71 -9.76
C SER A 127 -3.00 0.94 -11.25
N ARG A 128 -3.97 1.77 -11.66
CA ARG A 128 -4.20 2.11 -13.07
C ARG A 128 -3.02 2.87 -13.69
N CYS A 129 -2.50 3.84 -12.95
CA CYS A 129 -1.36 4.65 -13.35
C CYS A 129 -0.08 3.80 -13.51
N VAL A 130 0.20 2.89 -12.56
CA VAL A 130 1.31 1.95 -12.64
C VAL A 130 1.14 0.97 -13.82
N ARG A 131 -0.05 0.42 -14.00
CA ARG A 131 -0.36 -0.46 -15.14
C ARG A 131 -0.18 0.26 -16.48
N TRP A 132 -0.61 1.51 -16.58
CA TRP A 132 -0.36 2.35 -17.76
C TRP A 132 1.14 2.50 -18.05
N ARG A 133 1.93 2.85 -17.04
CA ARG A 133 3.40 2.98 -17.15
C ARG A 133 4.07 1.71 -17.65
N LEU A 134 3.61 0.55 -17.20
CA LEU A 134 4.12 -0.76 -17.60
C LEU A 134 3.56 -1.24 -18.95
N GLY A 135 2.65 -0.50 -19.58
CA GLY A 135 1.95 -0.91 -20.80
C GLY A 135 0.92 -2.01 -20.58
N TRP A 136 0.56 -2.29 -19.33
CA TRP A 136 -0.36 -3.36 -18.90
C TRP A 136 -1.80 -2.90 -18.89
N LEU A 137 -2.28 -2.41 -20.04
CA LEU A 137 -3.66 -1.98 -20.22
C LEU A 137 -4.66 -3.14 -20.12
N HIS A 138 -4.24 -4.32 -20.57
CA HIS A 138 -4.99 -5.56 -20.48
C HIS A 138 -4.28 -6.49 -19.48
N LEU A 139 -5.04 -7.27 -18.70
CA LEU A 139 -4.51 -8.29 -17.78
C LEU A 139 -3.93 -9.52 -18.55
N GLY A 140 -3.12 -9.29 -19.58
CA GLY A 140 -2.38 -10.30 -20.32
C GLY A 140 -3.00 -10.82 -21.62
N LYS A 141 -4.23 -10.42 -21.99
CA LYS A 141 -4.85 -10.78 -23.29
C LYS A 141 -5.42 -9.52 -23.98
N PRO A 142 -5.14 -9.27 -25.27
CA PRO A 142 -5.76 -8.17 -25.99
C PRO A 142 -7.28 -8.27 -25.91
N GLN A 143 -7.93 -7.21 -25.39
CA GLN A 143 -9.39 -7.13 -25.31
C GLN A 143 -9.90 -6.23 -26.42
N ALA A 144 -11.09 -6.54 -26.95
CA ALA A 144 -11.78 -5.65 -27.85
C ALA A 144 -12.13 -4.33 -27.14
N CYS A 145 -12.07 -3.22 -27.86
CA CYS A 145 -12.46 -1.93 -27.31
C CYS A 145 -13.97 -1.87 -27.08
N SER A 146 -14.40 -1.38 -25.91
CA SER A 146 -15.81 -1.19 -25.58
C SER A 146 -16.55 -0.22 -26.52
N PHE A 147 -15.82 0.71 -27.14
CA PHE A 147 -16.37 1.67 -28.10
C PHE A 147 -16.21 1.22 -29.57
N HIS A 148 -15.24 0.34 -29.84
CA HIS A 148 -14.92 -0.15 -31.18
C HIS A 148 -14.74 -1.68 -31.14
N PRO A 149 -15.82 -2.47 -31.28
CA PRO A 149 -15.79 -3.92 -31.12
C PRO A 149 -14.84 -4.65 -32.08
N ASN A 150 -14.53 -4.03 -33.23
CA ASN A 150 -13.67 -4.59 -34.27
C ASN A 150 -12.18 -4.28 -34.05
N GLU A 151 -11.82 -3.46 -33.06
CA GLU A 151 -10.45 -3.08 -32.78
C GLU A 151 -9.99 -3.55 -31.39
N LEU A 152 -8.74 -4.00 -31.29
CA LEU A 152 -8.12 -4.35 -30.02
C LEU A 152 -7.73 -3.09 -29.26
N PHE A 153 -8.04 -3.04 -27.98
CA PHE A 153 -7.72 -1.93 -27.09
C PHE A 153 -6.22 -1.91 -26.77
N SER A 154 -5.44 -1.28 -27.65
CA SER A 154 -4.01 -1.03 -27.50
C SER A 154 -3.75 0.35 -26.88
N ARG A 155 -2.50 0.59 -26.46
CA ARG A 155 -2.08 1.90 -25.95
C ARG A 155 -2.28 3.02 -26.98
N GLN A 156 -1.90 2.78 -28.23
CA GLN A 156 -2.10 3.76 -29.30
C GLN A 156 -3.59 3.97 -29.61
N HIS A 157 -4.37 2.89 -29.67
CA HIS A 157 -5.82 2.97 -29.86
C HIS A 157 -6.48 3.77 -28.73
N SER A 158 -5.99 3.70 -27.49
CA SER A 158 -6.55 4.47 -26.38
C SER A 158 -6.43 5.98 -26.57
N PHE A 159 -5.42 6.48 -27.29
CA PHE A 159 -5.24 7.91 -27.54
C PHE A 159 -6.35 8.48 -28.40
N SER A 160 -6.69 7.81 -29.50
CA SER A 160 -7.76 8.21 -30.39
C SER A 160 -9.14 7.85 -29.83
N CYS A 161 -9.30 6.63 -29.30
CA CYS A 161 -10.57 6.13 -28.81
C CYS A 161 -11.11 6.90 -27.59
N LEU A 162 -10.23 7.29 -26.66
CA LEU A 162 -10.62 8.07 -25.49
C LEU A 162 -10.45 9.58 -25.70
N ASP A 163 -9.97 9.99 -26.89
CA ASP A 163 -9.64 11.37 -27.22
C ASP A 163 -8.73 12.03 -26.17
N MET A 164 -7.65 11.32 -25.84
CA MET A 164 -6.79 11.68 -24.71
C MET A 164 -6.13 13.04 -24.88
N HIS A 165 -5.79 13.44 -26.10
CA HIS A 165 -5.21 14.75 -26.41
C HIS A 165 -6.10 15.90 -25.97
N ASN A 166 -7.39 15.84 -26.33
CA ASN A 166 -8.32 16.89 -25.98
C ASN A 166 -8.64 16.86 -24.47
N ARG A 167 -8.82 15.67 -23.89
CA ARG A 167 -9.08 15.53 -22.44
C ARG A 167 -7.94 16.05 -21.57
N LEU A 168 -6.70 15.83 -22.01
CA LEU A 168 -5.49 16.26 -21.30
C LEU A 168 -5.00 17.65 -21.73
N GLN A 169 -5.69 18.30 -22.67
CA GLN A 169 -5.32 19.60 -23.24
C GLN A 169 -3.89 19.61 -23.82
N MET A 170 -3.53 18.52 -24.52
CA MET A 170 -2.20 18.28 -25.08
C MET A 170 -2.24 18.33 -26.61
N PRO A 171 -1.23 18.94 -27.28
CA PRO A 171 -1.11 18.88 -28.73
C PRO A 171 -1.05 17.45 -29.27
N LYS A 172 -1.63 17.22 -30.46
CA LYS A 172 -1.56 15.93 -31.17
C LYS A 172 -0.16 15.57 -31.66
N SER A 173 0.80 16.50 -31.58
CA SER A 173 2.21 16.28 -31.93
C SER A 173 2.97 15.43 -30.92
N ILE A 174 2.38 15.15 -29.75
CA ILE A 174 2.99 14.34 -28.71
C ILE A 174 2.43 12.92 -28.81
N ASP A 175 3.25 11.92 -29.13
CA ASP A 175 2.73 10.58 -29.39
C ASP A 175 2.14 9.86 -28.16
N ASP A 176 2.59 10.22 -26.95
CA ASP A 176 2.10 9.67 -25.68
C ASP A 176 1.79 10.77 -24.67
N PRO A 177 0.57 11.36 -24.74
CA PRO A 177 0.22 12.51 -23.93
C PRO A 177 0.23 12.21 -22.42
N LEU A 178 -0.12 10.99 -22.01
CA LEU A 178 -0.16 10.64 -20.60
C LEU A 178 1.24 10.38 -20.03
N SER A 179 2.13 9.68 -20.75
CA SER A 179 3.52 9.54 -20.28
C SER A 179 4.25 10.86 -20.25
N TYR A 180 3.98 11.74 -21.22
CA TYR A 180 4.55 13.07 -21.24
C TYR A 180 4.19 13.83 -19.96
N LEU A 181 2.90 13.88 -19.59
CA LEU A 181 2.46 14.52 -18.36
C LEU A 181 3.03 13.86 -17.10
N LEU A 182 3.08 12.53 -17.05
CA LEU A 182 3.65 11.80 -15.92
C LEU A 182 5.16 12.08 -15.74
N ASN A 183 5.87 12.37 -16.83
CA ASN A 183 7.29 12.74 -16.79
C ASN A 183 7.52 14.19 -16.38
N LEU A 184 6.53 15.07 -16.55
CA LEU A 184 6.59 16.46 -16.09
C LEU A 184 6.32 16.61 -14.59
N LEU A 185 5.88 15.55 -13.92
CA LEU A 185 5.64 15.58 -12.48
C LEU A 185 6.95 15.87 -11.73
N PRO A 186 6.93 16.81 -10.76
CA PRO A 186 8.13 17.15 -10.02
C PRO A 186 8.66 15.92 -9.27
N PRO A 187 9.99 15.70 -9.25
CA PRO A 187 10.58 14.57 -8.54
C PRO A 187 10.35 14.67 -7.02
N THR A 188 10.07 15.86 -6.51
CA THR A 188 9.77 16.13 -5.10
C THR A 188 8.42 16.84 -4.97
N PHE A 189 7.41 16.17 -4.43
CA PHE A 189 6.25 16.88 -3.90
C PHE A 189 6.66 17.55 -2.59
N HIS A 190 6.59 18.88 -2.54
CA HIS A 190 6.62 19.60 -1.26
C HIS A 190 5.52 19.02 -0.37
N THR A 191 5.92 18.52 0.78
CA THR A 191 5.01 18.08 1.84
C THR A 191 4.06 19.23 2.18
N ARG A 192 2.76 18.91 2.16
CA ARG A 192 1.60 19.73 2.53
C ARG A 192 1.93 20.98 3.37
N LYS A 193 1.58 22.15 2.84
CA LYS A 193 0.89 23.17 3.63
C LYS A 193 -0.37 23.60 2.89
N GLY A 194 -1.52 23.34 3.52
CA GLY A 194 -2.79 24.03 3.30
C GLY A 194 -3.47 23.84 1.95
N PHE A 195 -4.47 22.96 1.91
CA PHE A 195 -5.65 23.22 1.07
C PHE A 195 -6.23 24.57 1.49
N SER A 196 -6.25 25.56 0.59
CA SER A 196 -7.16 26.69 0.68
C SER A 196 -7.91 26.78 -0.65
N PHE A 197 -9.19 26.44 -0.56
CA PHE A 197 -10.23 26.84 -1.50
C PHE A 197 -10.10 28.34 -1.80
N LEU A 198 -9.98 28.70 -3.08
CA LEU A 198 -10.73 29.85 -3.60
C LEU A 198 -11.15 29.54 -5.03
N LEU A 199 -12.43 29.21 -5.16
CA LEU A 199 -13.22 29.50 -6.34
C LEU A 199 -12.96 30.96 -6.75
N SER A 200 -12.64 31.18 -8.02
CA SER A 200 -13.12 32.36 -8.72
C SER A 200 -13.70 31.89 -10.04
N LEU A 201 -14.94 31.43 -9.95
CA LEU A 201 -15.86 31.45 -11.07
C LEU A 201 -16.22 32.91 -11.34
N ARG A 202 -16.00 33.27 -12.61
CA ARG A 202 -16.50 34.43 -13.33
C ARG A 202 -17.94 34.79 -12.95
N SER A 203 -18.20 36.07 -12.72
CA SER A 203 -19.52 36.69 -12.88
C SER A 203 -19.32 38.18 -13.15
N ASP A 204 -19.44 38.57 -14.43
CA ASP A 204 -19.98 39.89 -14.77
C ASP A 204 -21.49 39.84 -14.47
N PRO A 205 -22.12 40.91 -13.95
CA PRO A 205 -22.57 41.98 -14.84
C PRO A 205 -22.47 43.40 -14.26
N SER A 206 -22.40 44.35 -15.18
CA SER A 206 -22.75 45.76 -15.02
C SER A 206 -24.08 45.99 -14.28
N ASN A 207 -24.10 46.86 -13.27
CA ASN A 207 -25.18 47.84 -13.11
C ASN A 207 -24.80 49.06 -12.25
N THR A 208 -25.41 50.17 -12.65
CA THR A 208 -25.37 51.58 -12.25
C THR A 208 -25.56 51.92 -10.76
N ALA A 209 -24.87 52.96 -10.31
CA ALA A 209 -25.40 54.15 -9.61
C ALA A 209 -24.35 55.27 -9.65
#